data_AF-A0A8J4YQL4-F1
#
_entry.id   AF-A0A8J4YQL4-F1
#
_cell.length_a   1.000
_cell.length_b   1.000
_cell.length_c   1.000
_cell.angle_alpha   90.00
_cell.angle_beta   90.00
_cell.angle_gamma   90.00
#
_symmetry.space_group_name_H-M   'P 1'
#
loop_
_entity.id
_entity.type
_entity.pdbx_description
1 polymer ?
#
loop_
_entity_poly.entity_id
_entity_poly.type
_entity_poly.pdbx_seq_one_letter_code
_entity_poly.pdbx_strand_id
1 'polypeptide(L)'
;MGNSCGTGQPIPPLRLAVDICARGFWTRGQRTFLDIRVFDPMAASPRELSLEAVHHRNELEKTRAYGDRILQVDHGTFTPLVFTTSGGMAPKARSFYSRLADLMSVKKHQPRSSVAAWMRCRLSFSLLRSALLCLRGTRYSTPSNTDIGDLDCEATLVESGIRVDRLGIE
;
A
#
# COMPACT_ATOMS: atom_id res chain seq x y z
N MET A 1 20.96 41.01 -0.17
CA MET A 1 21.52 39.68 -0.49
C MET A 1 21.70 38.93 0.82
N GLY A 2 20.65 38.24 1.28
CA GLY A 2 20.69 37.45 2.51
C GLY A 2 20.51 35.99 2.15
N ASN A 3 21.60 35.22 2.13
CA ASN A 3 21.55 33.79 1.91
C ASN A 3 21.19 33.11 3.23
N SER A 4 19.91 32.75 3.39
CA SER A 4 19.47 31.87 4.46
C SER A 4 19.91 30.44 4.13
N CYS A 5 21.05 30.06 4.69
CA CYS A 5 21.55 28.70 4.74
C CYS A 5 20.52 27.83 5.49
N GLY A 6 19.69 27.12 4.72
CA GLY A 6 18.76 26.13 5.27
C GLY A 6 19.57 25.03 5.94
N THR A 7 19.55 25.02 7.27
CA THR A 7 20.11 23.95 8.08
C THR A 7 19.37 22.66 7.72
N GLY A 8 20.03 21.77 6.98
CA GLY A 8 19.56 20.41 6.78
C GLY A 8 19.48 19.73 8.14
N GLN A 9 18.29 19.70 8.73
CA GLN A 9 18.07 18.94 9.95
C GLN A 9 18.35 17.47 9.64
N PRO A 10 19.13 16.76 10.47
CA PRO A 10 19.35 15.34 10.28
C PRO A 10 18.00 14.62 10.37
N ILE A 11 17.67 13.88 9.29
CA ILE A 11 16.46 13.07 9.21
C ILE A 11 16.52 12.08 10.39
N PRO A 12 15.58 12.16 11.35
CA PRO A 12 15.67 11.33 12.55
C PRO A 12 15.55 9.84 12.16
N PRO A 13 16.21 8.92 12.90
CA PRO A 13 16.11 7.48 12.66
C PRO A 13 14.78 6.96 13.21
N LEU A 14 13.66 7.43 12.66
CA LEU A 14 12.34 6.96 13.04
C LEU A 14 11.93 5.92 12.03
N ARG A 15 12.25 4.64 12.28
CA ARG A 15 11.84 3.45 11.52
C ARG A 15 10.66 3.71 10.55
N LEU A 16 10.88 3.44 9.27
CA LEU A 16 9.88 3.64 8.23
C LEU A 16 8.66 2.76 8.53
N ALA A 17 7.57 3.34 9.03
CA ALA A 17 6.33 2.63 9.34
C ALA A 17 5.54 2.41 8.04
N VAL A 18 6.09 1.57 7.17
CA VAL A 18 5.42 1.11 5.94
C VAL A 18 4.85 -0.27 6.16
N ASP A 19 3.73 -0.55 5.50
CA ASP A 19 3.04 -1.81 5.67
C ASP A 19 3.79 -2.98 5.04
N ILE A 20 4.39 -2.79 3.85
CA ILE A 20 5.02 -3.88 3.09
C ILE A 20 6.32 -3.40 2.43
N CYS A 21 7.36 -4.23 2.50
CA CYS A 21 8.61 -4.04 1.75
C CYS A 21 8.86 -5.23 0.83
N ALA A 22 8.95 -4.96 -0.48
CA ALA A 22 9.10 -5.98 -1.50
C ALA A 22 10.33 -5.71 -2.37
N ARG A 23 11.16 -6.72 -2.65
CA ARG A 23 12.37 -6.58 -3.46
C ARG A 23 12.15 -7.06 -4.89
N GLY A 24 12.55 -6.23 -5.84
CA GLY A 24 12.49 -6.57 -7.27
C GLY A 24 11.13 -6.31 -7.91
N PHE A 25 10.20 -5.62 -7.22
CA PHE A 25 8.86 -5.41 -7.75
C PHE A 25 8.85 -4.50 -8.98
N TRP A 26 9.37 -3.27 -8.86
CA TRP A 26 9.48 -2.33 -9.99
C TRP A 26 10.77 -2.50 -10.79
N THR A 27 11.90 -2.54 -10.08
CA THR A 27 13.25 -2.66 -10.65
C THR A 27 13.93 -3.85 -10.01
N ARG A 28 14.56 -4.70 -10.82
CA ARG A 28 15.27 -5.89 -10.33
C ARG A 28 16.34 -5.47 -9.30
N GLY A 29 16.34 -6.13 -8.15
CA GLY A 29 17.31 -5.89 -7.07
C GLY A 29 17.02 -4.68 -6.17
N GLN A 30 16.14 -3.76 -6.59
CA GLN A 30 15.74 -2.60 -5.79
C GLN A 30 14.61 -2.96 -4.81
N ARG A 31 14.63 -2.37 -3.61
CA ARG A 31 13.52 -2.46 -2.65
C ARG A 31 12.41 -1.48 -3.03
N THR A 32 11.18 -1.94 -2.91
CA THR A 32 9.95 -1.16 -3.08
C THR A 32 9.19 -1.19 -1.77
N PHE A 33 8.88 -0.01 -1.26
CA PHE A 33 8.10 0.17 -0.04
C PHE A 33 6.66 0.55 -0.42
N LEU A 34 5.72 -0.16 0.18
CA LEU A 34 4.30 -0.03 -0.09
C LEU A 34 3.60 0.36 1.21
N ASP A 35 2.67 1.29 1.09
CA ASP A 35 1.95 1.83 2.23
C ASP A 35 0.47 1.98 1.84
N ILE A 36 -0.39 1.23 2.50
CA ILE A 36 -1.80 1.02 2.17
C ILE A 36 -2.64 2.08 2.86
N ARG A 37 -3.54 2.71 2.12
CA ARG A 37 -4.55 3.63 2.68
C ARG A 37 -5.90 3.27 2.14
N VAL A 38 -6.87 3.10 3.03
CA VAL A 38 -8.28 2.96 2.66
C VAL A 38 -9.01 4.21 3.13
N PHE A 39 -9.80 4.84 2.26
CA PHE A 39 -10.65 5.98 2.64
C PHE A 39 -12.09 5.75 2.19
N ASP A 40 -13.04 6.36 2.90
CA ASP A 40 -14.44 6.34 2.51
C ASP A 40 -14.75 7.55 1.60
N PRO A 41 -15.09 7.34 0.32
CA PRO A 41 -15.47 8.43 -0.58
C PRO A 41 -16.80 9.08 -0.21
N MET A 42 -17.65 8.41 0.59
CA MET A 42 -18.95 8.92 1.03
C MET A 42 -18.88 9.65 2.38
N ALA A 43 -17.70 9.75 2.99
CA ALA A 43 -17.51 10.47 4.24
C ALA A 43 -17.85 11.95 4.10
N ALA A 44 -18.01 12.65 5.23
CA ALA A 44 -18.32 14.09 5.20
C ALA A 44 -17.14 14.98 4.79
N SER A 45 -15.90 14.53 5.03
CA SER A 45 -14.67 15.31 4.80
C SER A 45 -14.26 15.54 3.34
N PRO A 46 -14.59 14.69 2.34
CA PRO A 46 -14.26 14.93 0.94
C PRO A 46 -15.43 15.49 0.11
N ARG A 47 -16.54 15.94 0.73
CA ARG A 47 -17.83 16.24 0.04
C ARG A 47 -17.75 17.16 -1.18
N GLU A 48 -16.79 18.05 -1.25
CA GLU A 48 -16.65 19.05 -2.33
C GLU A 48 -15.61 18.67 -3.41
N LEU A 49 -14.90 17.55 -3.23
CA LEU A 49 -13.82 17.13 -4.13
C LEU A 49 -14.27 15.96 -5.01
N SER A 50 -13.80 15.96 -6.26
CA SER A 50 -13.95 14.78 -7.11
C SER A 50 -13.17 13.59 -6.53
N LEU A 51 -13.63 12.38 -6.80
CA LEU A 51 -12.94 11.15 -6.36
C LEU A 51 -11.47 11.13 -6.81
N GLU A 52 -11.21 11.61 -8.02
CA GLU A 52 -9.85 11.73 -8.56
C GLU A 52 -9.00 12.72 -7.76
N ALA A 53 -9.54 13.88 -7.38
CA ALA A 53 -8.83 14.84 -6.55
C ALA A 53 -8.52 14.27 -5.16
N VAL A 54 -9.45 13.49 -4.58
CA VAL A 54 -9.23 12.82 -3.30
C VAL A 54 -8.17 11.72 -3.42
N HIS A 55 -8.16 10.95 -4.50
CA HIS A 55 -7.10 9.97 -4.78
C HIS A 55 -5.74 10.65 -4.89
N HIS A 56 -5.65 11.69 -5.71
CA HIS A 56 -4.41 12.43 -5.94
C HIS A 56 -3.88 13.05 -4.64
N ARG A 57 -4.75 13.68 -3.84
CA ARG A 57 -4.38 14.23 -2.53
C ARG A 57 -3.81 13.16 -1.60
N ASN A 58 -4.48 12.01 -1.47
CA ASN A 58 -4.03 10.92 -0.63
C ASN A 58 -2.68 10.33 -1.07
N GLU A 59 -2.48 10.16 -2.38
CA GLU A 59 -1.21 9.68 -2.93
C GLU A 59 -0.09 10.69 -2.69
N LEU A 60 -0.36 11.99 -2.88
CA LEU A 60 0.61 13.06 -2.64
C LEU A 60 0.99 13.18 -1.17
N GLU A 61 0.04 13.12 -0.24
CA GLU A 61 0.32 13.17 1.19
C GLU A 61 1.31 12.08 1.60
N LYS A 62 1.06 10.83 1.21
CA LYS A 62 1.99 9.72 1.49
C LYS A 62 3.32 9.89 0.76
N THR A 63 3.29 10.32 -0.50
CA THR A 63 4.52 10.54 -1.28
C THR A 63 5.40 11.63 -0.65
N ARG A 64 4.82 12.72 -0.14
CA ARG A 64 5.54 13.80 0.55
C ARG A 64 6.09 13.35 1.90
N ALA A 65 5.34 12.54 2.65
CA ALA A 65 5.76 12.06 3.96
C ALA A 65 6.96 11.10 3.89
N TYR A 66 6.99 10.22 2.89
CA TYR A 66 7.95 9.11 2.84
C TYR A 66 8.90 9.13 1.66
N GLY A 67 8.56 9.80 0.56
CA GLY A 67 9.25 9.71 -0.72
C GLY A 67 10.73 10.11 -0.63
N ASP A 68 11.02 11.28 -0.07
CA ASP A 68 12.38 11.81 0.00
C ASP A 68 13.29 10.92 0.85
N ARG A 69 12.78 10.44 1.99
CA ARG A 69 13.54 9.55 2.87
C ARG A 69 13.82 8.20 2.23
N ILE A 70 12.82 7.58 1.62
CA ILE A 70 12.98 6.26 0.97
C ILE A 70 13.99 6.36 -0.18
N LEU A 71 13.99 7.47 -0.89
CA LEU A 71 14.92 7.73 -1.97
C LEU A 71 16.36 7.97 -1.45
N GLN A 72 16.50 8.80 -0.41
CA GLN A 72 17.80 9.26 0.09
C GLN A 72 18.49 8.25 1.02
N VAL A 73 17.72 7.51 1.84
CA VAL A 73 18.26 6.61 2.87
C VAL A 73 18.24 5.16 2.40
N ASP A 74 17.09 4.69 1.92
CA ASP A 74 16.90 3.27 1.59
C ASP A 74 17.26 2.94 0.13
N HIS A 75 17.50 3.97 -0.69
CA HIS A 75 17.70 3.91 -2.14
C HIS A 75 16.61 3.08 -2.86
N GLY A 76 15.40 3.14 -2.31
CA GLY A 76 14.26 2.37 -2.76
C GLY A 76 13.25 3.18 -3.57
N THR A 77 12.20 2.50 -3.99
CA THR A 77 11.02 3.11 -4.60
C THR A 77 9.87 3.12 -3.60
N PHE A 78 9.08 4.19 -3.59
CA PHE A 78 7.86 4.27 -2.78
C PHE A 78 6.61 4.20 -3.65
N THR A 79 5.63 3.38 -3.25
CA THR A 79 4.33 3.30 -3.94
C THR A 79 3.19 3.35 -2.93
N PRO A 80 2.47 4.47 -2.83
CA PRO A 80 1.27 4.54 -2.00
C PRO A 80 0.14 3.75 -2.66
N LEU A 81 -0.44 2.81 -1.90
CA LEU A 81 -1.55 1.99 -2.35
C LEU A 81 -2.85 2.53 -1.74
N VAL A 82 -3.50 3.44 -2.47
CA VAL A 82 -4.72 4.11 -2.00
C VAL A 82 -5.96 3.45 -2.60
N PHE A 83 -6.87 3.00 -1.72
CA PHE A 83 -8.13 2.35 -2.05
C PHE A 83 -9.32 3.10 -1.46
N THR A 84 -10.48 2.94 -2.07
CA THR A 84 -11.76 3.29 -1.44
C THR A 84 -12.29 2.10 -0.63
N THR A 85 -13.15 2.36 0.36
CA THR A 85 -13.92 1.32 1.07
C THR A 85 -14.73 0.43 0.14
N SER A 86 -15.16 0.96 -1.02
CA SER A 86 -15.88 0.24 -2.08
C SER A 86 -14.98 -0.53 -3.06
N GLY A 87 -13.66 -0.53 -2.90
CA GLY A 87 -12.72 -1.26 -3.77
C GLY A 87 -12.20 -0.48 -4.98
N GLY A 88 -12.48 0.82 -5.06
CA GLY A 88 -11.86 1.72 -6.04
C GLY A 88 -10.36 1.88 -5.79
N MET A 89 -9.58 1.99 -6.87
CA MET A 89 -8.12 2.11 -6.81
C MET A 89 -7.65 3.44 -7.39
N ALA A 90 -6.76 4.11 -6.65
CA ALA A 90 -6.02 5.27 -7.15
C ALA A 90 -5.03 4.87 -8.27
N PRO A 91 -4.53 5.82 -9.07
CA PRO A 91 -3.65 5.54 -10.21
C PRO A 91 -2.40 4.70 -9.87
N LYS A 92 -1.68 5.01 -8.79
CA LYS A 92 -0.48 4.24 -8.41
C LYS A 92 -0.83 2.83 -7.94
N ALA A 93 -1.92 2.70 -7.17
CA ALA A 93 -2.45 1.40 -6.74
C ALA A 93 -2.90 0.55 -7.93
N ARG A 94 -3.53 1.15 -8.94
CA ARG A 94 -3.95 0.47 -10.18
C ARG A 94 -2.76 -0.06 -10.98
N SER A 95 -1.72 0.76 -11.15
CA SER A 95 -0.49 0.34 -11.82
C SER A 95 0.19 -0.81 -11.09
N PHE A 96 0.25 -0.74 -9.76
CA PHE A 96 0.75 -1.82 -8.91
C PHE A 96 -0.05 -3.12 -9.11
N TYR A 97 -1.38 -3.04 -9.01
CA TYR A 97 -2.28 -4.18 -9.22
C TYR A 97 -2.15 -4.77 -10.63
N SER A 98 -1.97 -3.92 -11.64
CA SER A 98 -1.77 -4.36 -13.02
C SER A 98 -0.52 -5.24 -13.13
N ARG A 99 0.62 -4.71 -12.66
CA ARG A 99 1.89 -5.42 -12.70
C ARG A 99 1.88 -6.70 -11.86
N LEU A 100 1.28 -6.65 -10.68
CA LEU A 100 1.16 -7.83 -9.82
C LEU A 100 0.34 -8.94 -10.50
N ALA A 101 -0.72 -8.58 -11.22
CA ALA A 101 -1.50 -9.56 -11.98
C ALA A 101 -0.71 -10.16 -13.16
N ASP A 102 0.17 -9.39 -13.81
CA ASP A 102 1.06 -9.90 -14.85
C ASP A 102 2.06 -10.91 -14.28
N LEU A 103 2.72 -10.56 -13.16
CA LEU A 103 3.64 -11.46 -12.45
C LEU A 103 2.94 -12.75 -12.01
N MET A 104 1.72 -12.63 -11.51
CA MET A 104 0.94 -13.77 -11.04
C MET A 104 0.44 -14.66 -12.17
N SER A 105 0.06 -14.08 -13.31
CA SER A 105 -0.32 -14.82 -14.52
C SER A 105 0.83 -15.71 -15.01
N VAL A 106 2.05 -15.16 -15.07
CA VAL A 106 3.25 -15.91 -15.45
C VAL A 106 3.52 -17.04 -14.46
N LYS A 107 3.47 -16.76 -13.16
CA LYS A 107 3.81 -17.76 -12.12
C LYS A 107 2.78 -18.88 -11.98
N LYS A 108 1.48 -18.59 -12.13
CA LYS A 108 0.41 -19.59 -11.99
C LYS A 108 0.05 -20.26 -13.32
N HIS A 109 0.65 -19.82 -14.43
CA HIS A 109 0.30 -20.26 -15.79
C HIS A 109 -1.20 -20.14 -16.10
N GLN A 110 -1.81 -19.06 -15.61
CA GLN A 110 -3.24 -18.78 -15.77
C GLN A 110 -3.45 -17.52 -16.60
N PRO A 111 -4.57 -17.40 -17.33
CA PRO A 111 -4.87 -16.18 -18.06
C PRO A 111 -4.98 -15.00 -17.10
N ARG A 112 -4.39 -13.88 -17.52
CA ARG A 112 -4.34 -12.63 -16.75
C ARG A 112 -5.71 -12.17 -16.26
N SER A 113 -6.76 -12.36 -17.06
CA SER A 113 -8.14 -11.98 -16.70
C SER A 113 -8.64 -12.74 -15.47
N SER A 114 -8.42 -14.05 -15.41
CA SER A 114 -8.80 -14.89 -14.27
C SER A 114 -8.03 -14.50 -13.01
N VAL A 115 -6.72 -14.28 -13.12
CA VAL A 115 -5.89 -13.83 -12.00
C VAL A 115 -6.34 -12.46 -11.50
N ALA A 116 -6.59 -11.52 -12.41
CA ALA A 116 -7.05 -10.19 -12.03
C ALA A 116 -8.46 -10.21 -11.41
N ALA A 117 -9.36 -11.08 -11.87
CA ALA A 117 -10.67 -11.27 -11.27
C ALA A 117 -10.55 -11.85 -9.85
N TRP A 118 -9.71 -12.87 -9.67
CA TRP A 118 -9.41 -13.44 -8.35
C TRP A 118 -8.80 -12.42 -7.38
N MET A 119 -7.83 -11.62 -7.84
CA MET A 119 -7.22 -10.56 -7.02
C MET A 119 -8.23 -9.48 -6.61
N ARG A 120 -9.09 -9.04 -7.55
CA ARG A 120 -10.15 -8.07 -7.24
C ARG A 120 -11.15 -8.64 -6.24
N CYS A 121 -11.53 -9.91 -6.40
CA CYS A 121 -12.42 -10.62 -5.50
C CYS A 121 -11.85 -10.66 -4.08
N ARG A 122 -10.58 -11.07 -3.92
CA ARG A 122 -9.89 -11.07 -2.62
C ARG A 122 -9.86 -9.68 -2.00
N LEU A 123 -9.46 -8.66 -2.76
CA LEU A 123 -9.46 -7.28 -2.26
C LEU A 123 -10.84 -6.85 -1.75
N SER A 124 -11.90 -7.09 -2.52
CA SER A 124 -13.26 -6.73 -2.12
C SER A 124 -13.72 -7.43 -0.85
N PHE A 125 -13.47 -8.74 -0.72
CA PHE A 125 -13.80 -9.48 0.50
C PHE A 125 -13.05 -8.93 1.71
N SER A 126 -11.80 -8.53 1.54
CA SER A 126 -10.98 -8.07 2.65
C SER A 126 -11.30 -6.65 3.08
N LEU A 127 -11.64 -5.78 2.14
CA LEU A 127 -12.22 -4.47 2.46
C LEU A 127 -13.56 -4.62 3.20
N LEU A 128 -14.41 -5.54 2.76
CA LEU A 128 -15.68 -5.84 3.43
C LEU A 128 -15.47 -6.38 4.85
N ARG A 129 -14.56 -7.34 5.03
CA ARG A 129 -14.21 -7.90 6.35
C ARG A 129 -13.67 -6.82 7.28
N SER A 130 -12.79 -5.95 6.78
CA SER A 130 -12.25 -4.82 7.53
C SER A 130 -13.35 -3.86 7.97
N ALA A 131 -14.26 -3.48 7.06
CA ALA A 131 -15.40 -2.62 7.37
C ALA A 131 -16.35 -3.25 8.40
N LEU A 132 -16.65 -4.55 8.26
CA LEU A 132 -17.47 -5.29 9.23
C LEU A 132 -16.82 -5.38 10.61
N LEU A 133 -15.49 -5.55 10.66
CA LEU A 133 -14.73 -5.54 11.91
C LEU A 133 -14.78 -4.16 12.58
N CYS A 134 -14.60 -3.08 11.81
CA CYS A 134 -14.73 -1.71 12.30
C CYS A 134 -16.14 -1.42 12.87
N LEU A 135 -17.19 -1.92 12.24
CA LEU A 135 -18.58 -1.71 12.68
C LEU A 135 -18.97 -2.52 13.91
N ARG A 136 -18.44 -3.75 14.08
CA ARG A 136 -18.75 -4.60 15.24
C ARG A 136 -18.16 -4.08 16.56
N GLY A 137 -17.27 -3.09 16.48
CA GLY A 137 -16.58 -2.51 17.62
C GLY A 137 -15.50 -3.42 18.18
N THR A 138 -14.39 -2.82 18.60
CA THR A 138 -13.31 -3.50 19.30
C THR A 138 -13.79 -3.86 20.70
N ARG A 139 -14.52 -4.98 20.85
CA ARG A 139 -14.60 -5.60 22.17
C ARG A 139 -13.18 -6.04 22.50
N TYR A 140 -12.65 -5.57 23.63
CA TYR A 140 -11.37 -6.00 24.18
C TYR A 140 -11.36 -7.52 24.34
N SER A 141 -11.04 -8.22 23.26
CA SER A 141 -10.43 -9.52 23.32
C SER A 141 -8.96 -9.21 23.18
N THR A 142 -8.16 -9.69 24.13
CA THR A 142 -6.71 -9.87 24.01
C THR A 142 -6.31 -10.16 22.56
N PRO A 143 -5.13 -9.74 22.08
CA PRO A 143 -4.69 -10.04 20.73
C PRO A 143 -4.48 -11.55 20.59
N SER A 144 -5.59 -12.30 20.43
CA SER A 144 -5.56 -13.50 19.63
C SER A 144 -5.08 -13.01 18.29
N ASN A 145 -4.02 -13.64 17.81
CA ASN A 145 -3.51 -13.57 16.46
C ASN A 145 -4.66 -13.97 15.51
N THR A 146 -5.63 -13.06 15.39
CA THR A 146 -6.79 -13.18 14.53
C THR A 146 -6.22 -12.65 13.25
N ASP A 147 -5.49 -13.55 12.60
CA ASP A 147 -5.02 -13.42 11.24
C ASP A 147 -6.20 -12.83 10.46
N ILE A 148 -6.10 -11.52 10.17
CA ILE A 148 -7.15 -10.80 9.44
C ILE A 148 -7.01 -11.32 8.03
N GLY A 149 -7.62 -12.49 7.82
CA GLY A 149 -7.50 -13.25 6.60
C GLY A 149 -7.74 -12.34 5.41
N ASP A 150 -6.71 -12.31 4.57
CA ASP A 150 -6.74 -12.05 3.14
C ASP A 150 -6.66 -10.61 2.63
N LEU A 151 -5.99 -9.69 3.33
CA LEU A 151 -5.29 -8.61 2.62
C LEU A 151 -3.78 -8.82 2.70
N ASP A 152 -3.34 -10.05 2.53
CA ASP A 152 -1.93 -10.32 2.37
C ASP A 152 -1.54 -9.94 0.94
N CYS A 153 -1.51 -8.64 0.67
CA CYS A 153 -0.70 -8.10 -0.42
C CYS A 153 0.73 -8.66 -0.30
N GLU A 154 1.23 -8.85 0.93
CA GLU A 154 2.44 -9.62 1.21
C GLU A 154 2.37 -11.07 0.70
N ALA A 155 1.40 -11.89 1.11
CA ALA A 155 1.27 -13.27 0.60
C ALA A 155 1.04 -13.30 -0.91
N THR A 156 0.32 -12.34 -1.51
CA THR A 156 0.15 -12.26 -2.96
C THR A 156 1.47 -11.90 -3.64
N LEU A 157 2.29 -11.03 -3.03
CA LEU A 157 3.63 -10.73 -3.51
C LEU A 157 4.56 -11.95 -3.39
N VAL A 158 4.54 -12.66 -2.26
CA VAL A 158 5.26 -13.92 -2.06
C VAL A 158 4.80 -14.98 -3.07
N GLU A 159 3.49 -15.12 -3.23
CA GLU A 159 2.85 -15.96 -4.24
C GLU A 159 3.22 -15.54 -5.65
N SER A 160 3.54 -14.28 -5.92
CA SER A 160 4.06 -13.79 -7.21
C SER A 160 5.56 -14.06 -7.42
N GLY A 161 6.26 -14.54 -6.39
CA GLY A 161 7.71 -14.81 -6.43
C GLY A 161 8.56 -13.59 -6.09
N ILE A 162 7.92 -12.52 -5.64
CA ILE A 162 8.61 -11.34 -5.11
C ILE A 162 8.99 -11.62 -3.67
N ARG A 163 10.26 -11.37 -3.33
CA ARG A 163 10.74 -11.49 -1.95
C ARG A 163 10.19 -10.34 -1.14
N VAL A 164 9.38 -10.65 -0.14
CA VAL A 164 8.93 -9.69 0.87
C VAL A 164 9.91 -9.73 2.02
N ASP A 165 10.50 -8.58 2.34
CA ASP A 165 11.43 -8.42 3.45
C ASP A 165 10.59 -7.99 4.66
N ARG A 166 10.46 -8.84 5.70
CA ARG A 166 9.85 -8.40 6.97
C ARG A 166 10.70 -7.27 7.53
N LEU A 167 10.07 -6.13 7.86
CA LEU A 167 10.71 -5.08 8.66
C LEU A 167 10.99 -5.65 10.05
N GLY A 168 12.16 -6.28 10.21
CA GLY A 168 12.59 -6.91 11.44
C GLY A 168 12.36 -5.99 12.64
N ILE A 169 11.60 -6.51 13.60
CA ILE A 169 11.59 -6.03 14.98
C ILE A 169 12.82 -6.70 15.60
N GLU A 170 13.91 -5.95 15.66
CA GLU A 170 14.97 -6.15 16.66
C GLU A 170 15.18 -4.81 17.37
#